data_AF-A0A017S474-F1
#
_entry.id   AF-A0A017S474-F1
#
_cell.length_a   1.000
_cell.length_b   1.000
_cell.length_c   1.000
_cell.angle_alpha   90.00
_cell.angle_beta   90.00
_cell.angle_gamma   90.00
#
_symmetry.space_group_name_H-M   'P 1'
#
loop_
_entity.id
_entity.type
_entity.pdbx_description
1 polymer ?
#
loop_
_entity_poly.entity_id
_entity_poly.type
_entity_poly.pdbx_seq_one_letter_code
_entity_poly.pdbx_strand_id
1 'polypeptide(L)'
;MAHHMIHSRKRISGSGKWSLNHPQYQKWKHTSTSSILVLHVIFGSGKTSLASNVVGSFMQELPGQNGSVAAPLTYFSCARSTFEPSRSNPNEVMRSIVQQLAFGRNSERKVHEIVVTDYERRQAEAELNGSDIPRLSVTECVALILDLTNFNPATIVIDALDEIQESHRHKLIQALDKIIKRSASVVKVLMTCQDQVVRLEFVFTGVLEDVVTHRQFAQANALDCVVTNSIGLIHRFLKNTTRGCK
;
A
#
# COMPACT_ATOMS: atom_id res chain seq x y z
N MET A 1 -1.25 -15.16 7.73
CA MET A 1 -2.62 -15.56 7.33
C MET A 1 -3.62 -15.66 8.50
N ALA A 2 -3.19 -15.98 9.74
CA ALA A 2 -4.11 -16.12 10.88
C ALA A 2 -4.94 -14.85 11.21
N HIS A 3 -4.36 -13.64 11.13
CA HIS A 3 -5.10 -12.40 11.42
C HIS A 3 -6.15 -12.01 10.36
N HIS A 4 -5.95 -12.38 9.08
CA HIS A 4 -6.97 -12.18 8.04
C HIS A 4 -8.25 -12.98 8.34
N MET A 5 -8.12 -14.15 8.97
CA MET A 5 -9.28 -14.98 9.35
C MET A 5 -10.06 -14.42 10.54
N ILE A 6 -9.44 -13.63 11.42
CA ILE A 6 -10.11 -13.09 12.61
C ILE A 6 -11.04 -11.92 12.24
N HIS A 7 -10.63 -11.04 11.32
CA HIS A 7 -11.44 -9.89 10.89
C HIS A 7 -12.49 -10.24 9.81
N SER A 8 -12.40 -11.42 9.19
CA SER A 8 -13.35 -11.84 8.14
C SER A 8 -14.76 -12.14 8.67
N ARG A 9 -14.88 -12.52 9.96
CA ARG A 9 -16.13 -13.03 10.59
C ARG A 9 -17.13 -11.95 11.04
N LYS A 10 -16.72 -10.68 11.17
CA LYS A 10 -17.60 -9.56 11.60
C LYS A 10 -17.96 -8.59 10.44
N ARG A 11 -17.98 -9.07 9.19
CA ARG A 11 -18.23 -8.19 8.03
C ARG A 11 -19.73 -8.03 7.76
N ILE A 12 -20.19 -6.78 7.66
CA ILE A 12 -21.43 -6.45 6.95
C ILE A 12 -21.18 -6.75 5.47
N SER A 13 -21.95 -7.66 4.89
CA SER A 13 -21.82 -8.04 3.49
C SER A 13 -21.91 -6.80 2.58
N GLY A 14 -20.91 -6.60 1.72
CA GLY A 14 -20.88 -5.49 0.76
C GLY A 14 -20.13 -4.23 1.21
N SER A 15 -19.84 -4.05 2.50
CA SER A 15 -19.11 -2.87 2.97
C SER A 15 -17.69 -2.79 2.39
N GLY A 16 -17.31 -1.61 1.91
CA GLY A 16 -15.98 -1.31 1.37
C GLY A 16 -15.68 -1.87 -0.02
N LYS A 17 -16.62 -2.59 -0.68
CA LYS A 17 -16.41 -3.08 -2.05
C LYS A 17 -16.35 -1.96 -3.10
N TRP A 18 -16.94 -0.80 -2.81
CA TRP A 18 -16.91 0.37 -3.68
C TRP A 18 -15.47 0.77 -4.05
N SER A 19 -14.52 0.60 -3.13
CA SER A 19 -13.11 0.94 -3.35
C SER A 19 -12.48 0.10 -4.46
N LEU A 20 -12.91 -1.16 -4.61
CA LEU A 20 -12.43 -2.05 -5.66
C LEU A 20 -12.93 -1.63 -7.03
N ASN A 21 -14.07 -0.94 -7.13
CA ASN A 21 -14.60 -0.43 -8.40
C ASN A 21 -14.16 1.01 -8.68
N HIS A 22 -13.41 1.64 -7.76
CA HIS A 22 -13.01 3.02 -7.91
C HIS A 22 -12.03 3.17 -9.11
N PRO A 23 -12.22 4.16 -10.00
CA PRO A 23 -11.39 4.30 -11.21
C PRO A 23 -9.90 4.38 -10.94
N GLN A 24 -9.49 5.07 -9.87
CA GLN A 24 -8.07 5.15 -9.51
C GLN A 24 -7.50 3.83 -8.99
N TYR A 25 -8.28 3.05 -8.23
CA TYR A 25 -7.85 1.71 -7.81
C TYR A 25 -7.69 0.79 -9.02
N GLN A 26 -8.67 0.82 -9.93
CA GLN A 26 -8.64 0.04 -11.17
C GLN A 26 -7.43 0.43 -12.05
N LYS A 27 -7.19 1.73 -12.22
CA LYS A 27 -6.01 2.25 -12.93
C LYS A 27 -4.71 1.79 -12.26
N TRP A 28 -4.59 1.96 -10.94
CA TRP A 28 -3.41 1.51 -10.20
C TRP A 28 -3.19 0.01 -10.34
N LYS A 29 -4.25 -0.80 -10.26
CA LYS A 29 -4.17 -2.26 -10.33
C LYS A 29 -3.72 -2.76 -11.71
N HIS A 30 -4.27 -2.21 -12.79
CA HIS A 30 -4.06 -2.72 -14.14
C HIS A 30 -2.91 -2.07 -14.92
N THR A 31 -2.29 -1.02 -14.39
CA THR A 31 -1.11 -0.41 -15.02
C THR A 31 0.12 -1.31 -14.90
N SER A 32 0.97 -1.33 -15.93
CA SER A 32 2.24 -2.08 -15.94
C SER A 32 3.40 -1.34 -15.26
N THR A 33 3.11 -0.34 -14.42
CA THR A 33 4.11 0.47 -13.71
C THR A 33 4.09 0.21 -12.22
N SER A 34 5.26 0.12 -11.60
CA SER A 34 5.38 0.06 -10.14
C SER A 34 4.88 1.38 -9.52
N SER A 35 4.06 1.30 -8.47
CA SER A 35 3.47 2.50 -7.86
C SER A 35 2.88 2.22 -6.48
N ILE A 36 2.82 3.28 -5.66
CA ILE A 36 2.15 3.30 -4.36
C ILE A 36 0.78 3.98 -4.51
N LEU A 37 -0.26 3.32 -4.01
CA LEU A 37 -1.60 3.89 -3.81
C LEU A 37 -1.89 3.96 -2.32
N VAL A 38 -2.24 5.15 -1.83
CA VAL A 38 -2.65 5.35 -0.44
C VAL A 38 -4.15 5.60 -0.38
N LEU A 39 -4.85 4.79 0.41
CA LEU A 39 -6.25 4.94 0.73
C LEU A 39 -6.38 5.65 2.07
N HIS A 40 -6.64 6.94 2.00
CA HIS A 40 -6.99 7.78 3.13
C HIS A 40 -8.45 7.55 3.50
N VAL A 41 -8.72 7.31 4.77
CA VAL A 41 -10.03 6.91 5.25
C VAL A 41 -10.31 7.51 6.61
N ILE A 42 -11.55 7.94 6.85
CA ILE A 42 -11.96 8.49 8.14
C ILE A 42 -11.88 7.44 9.24
N PHE A 43 -11.68 7.87 10.49
CA PHE A 43 -11.71 6.98 11.64
C PHE A 43 -13.00 6.15 11.68
N GLY A 44 -12.92 4.88 12.08
CA GLY A 44 -14.09 4.01 12.21
C GLY A 44 -14.74 3.55 10.88
N SER A 45 -14.28 4.02 9.72
CA SER A 45 -14.81 3.62 8.39
C SER A 45 -14.45 2.19 7.95
N GLY A 46 -13.66 1.47 8.76
CA GLY A 46 -13.25 0.10 8.43
C GLY A 46 -12.05 0.03 7.49
N LYS A 47 -10.95 0.74 7.78
CA LYS A 47 -9.66 0.67 7.05
C LYS A 47 -9.22 -0.79 6.80
N THR A 48 -9.26 -1.60 7.86
CA THR A 48 -8.95 -3.03 7.81
C THR A 48 -9.92 -3.82 6.95
N SER A 49 -11.20 -3.45 6.91
CA SER A 49 -12.17 -4.08 6.00
C SER A 49 -11.84 -3.77 4.54
N LEU A 50 -11.42 -2.55 4.23
CA LEU A 50 -10.99 -2.15 2.88
C LEU A 50 -9.72 -2.89 2.46
N ALA A 51 -8.68 -2.89 3.30
CA ALA A 51 -7.46 -3.64 3.03
C ALA A 51 -7.75 -5.15 2.86
N SER A 52 -8.63 -5.71 3.69
CA SER A 52 -9.05 -7.12 3.57
C SER A 52 -9.82 -7.40 2.28
N ASN A 53 -10.64 -6.46 1.79
CA ASN A 53 -11.34 -6.59 0.51
C ASN A 53 -10.35 -6.58 -0.66
N VAL A 54 -9.33 -5.71 -0.62
CA VAL A 54 -8.23 -5.69 -1.60
C VAL A 54 -7.52 -7.04 -1.61
N VAL A 55 -7.04 -7.49 -0.44
CA VAL A 55 -6.36 -8.79 -0.30
C VAL A 55 -7.24 -9.94 -0.80
N GLY A 56 -8.53 -9.93 -0.44
CA GLY A 56 -9.50 -10.90 -0.89
C GLY A 56 -9.68 -10.93 -2.41
N SER A 57 -9.68 -9.76 -3.08
CA SER A 57 -9.78 -9.68 -4.54
C SER A 57 -8.58 -10.31 -5.23
N PHE A 58 -7.36 -10.01 -4.78
CA PHE A 58 -6.15 -10.63 -5.30
C PHE A 58 -6.10 -12.14 -5.00
N MET A 59 -6.67 -12.60 -3.88
CA MET A 59 -6.77 -14.02 -3.56
C MET A 59 -7.78 -14.79 -4.43
N GLN A 60 -8.85 -14.13 -4.89
CA GLN A 60 -9.86 -14.73 -5.77
C GLN A 60 -9.40 -14.81 -7.23
N GLU A 61 -8.48 -13.94 -7.64
CA GLU A 61 -7.87 -13.92 -8.98
C GLU A 61 -6.74 -14.96 -9.17
N LEU A 62 -6.40 -15.73 -8.12
CA LEU A 62 -5.40 -16.81 -8.17
C LEU A 62 -5.95 -18.03 -8.93
N PRO A 63 -5.10 -18.91 -9.49
CA PRO A 63 -5.48 -19.81 -10.57
C PRO A 63 -6.48 -20.89 -10.13
N GLY A 64 -7.75 -20.67 -10.49
CA GLY A 64 -8.73 -21.72 -10.74
C GLY A 64 -8.89 -22.05 -12.24
N GLN A 65 -8.20 -21.36 -13.16
CA GLN A 65 -8.51 -21.53 -14.60
C GLN A 65 -7.34 -21.71 -15.59
N ASN A 66 -6.09 -21.23 -15.38
CA ASN A 66 -5.10 -21.24 -16.48
C ASN A 66 -3.65 -21.64 -16.13
N GLY A 67 -3.36 -22.29 -15.00
CA GLY A 67 -2.00 -22.79 -14.71
C GLY A 67 -0.90 -21.73 -14.51
N SER A 68 -1.23 -20.43 -14.57
CA SER A 68 -0.29 -19.35 -14.27
C SER A 68 -0.04 -19.24 -12.77
N VAL A 69 1.23 -19.26 -12.35
CA VAL A 69 1.61 -18.91 -10.97
C VAL A 69 1.15 -17.48 -10.71
N ALA A 70 0.32 -17.29 -9.70
CA ALA A 70 -0.14 -15.96 -9.37
C ALA A 70 0.95 -15.15 -8.66
N ALA A 71 0.98 -13.86 -8.99
CA ALA A 71 1.90 -12.90 -8.39
C ALA A 71 1.87 -12.97 -6.84
N PRO A 72 3.03 -13.01 -6.18
CA PRO A 72 3.10 -12.92 -4.72
C PRO A 72 2.32 -11.74 -4.17
N LEU A 73 1.55 -11.99 -3.12
CA LEU A 73 0.79 -10.99 -2.38
C LEU A 73 1.15 -11.03 -0.90
N THR A 74 1.64 -9.91 -0.38
CA THR A 74 1.92 -9.73 1.05
C THR A 74 0.89 -8.82 1.71
N TYR A 75 0.58 -9.10 2.96
CA TYR A 75 -0.32 -8.27 3.77
C TYR A 75 0.25 -8.08 5.17
N PHE A 76 0.28 -6.84 5.64
CA PHE A 76 0.64 -6.50 7.01
C PHE A 76 -0.39 -5.54 7.61
N SER A 77 -0.83 -5.79 8.84
CA SER A 77 -1.72 -4.90 9.58
C SER A 77 -0.98 -4.24 10.73
N CYS A 78 -0.74 -2.94 10.58
CA CYS A 78 -0.12 -2.15 11.64
C CYS A 78 -1.09 -1.98 12.80
N ALA A 79 -0.55 -1.89 14.00
CA ALA A 79 -1.31 -1.56 15.19
C ALA A 79 -0.42 -0.90 16.22
N ARG A 80 -0.92 0.19 16.83
CA ARG A 80 -0.30 0.79 18.00
C ARG A 80 -0.76 0.01 19.23
N SER A 81 0.04 -0.98 19.62
CA SER A 81 -0.24 -1.83 20.77
C SER A 81 1.00 -1.97 21.63
N THR A 82 0.86 -1.79 22.93
CA THR A 82 1.92 -2.10 23.91
C THR A 82 2.15 -3.60 24.06
N PHE A 83 1.14 -4.43 23.74
CA PHE A 83 1.22 -5.89 23.76
C PHE A 83 1.85 -6.47 22.49
N GLU A 84 1.77 -5.74 21.37
CA GLU A 84 2.35 -6.14 20.08
C GLU A 84 3.18 -5.00 19.46
N PRO A 85 4.26 -4.54 20.12
CA PRO A 85 5.02 -3.37 19.68
C PRO A 85 5.66 -3.55 18.30
N SER A 86 5.93 -4.80 17.90
CA SER A 86 6.42 -5.17 16.57
C SER A 86 5.49 -4.72 15.44
N ARG A 87 4.16 -4.64 15.68
CA ARG A 87 3.18 -4.19 14.68
C ARG A 87 3.23 -2.70 14.37
N SER A 88 4.04 -1.95 15.11
CA SER A 88 4.32 -0.53 14.85
C SER A 88 5.78 -0.25 14.47
N ASN A 89 6.62 -1.29 14.34
CA ASN A 89 8.04 -1.17 14.05
C ASN A 89 8.34 -1.39 12.55
N PRO A 90 8.85 -0.39 11.81
CA PRO A 90 9.16 -0.52 10.39
C PRO A 90 10.07 -1.70 10.04
N ASN A 91 11.02 -2.06 10.91
CA ASN A 91 11.90 -3.20 10.66
C ASN A 91 11.10 -4.51 10.64
N GLU A 92 10.15 -4.68 11.56
CA GLU A 92 9.32 -5.88 11.63
C GLU A 92 8.32 -5.94 10.47
N VAL A 93 7.79 -4.79 10.03
CA VAL A 93 6.98 -4.72 8.80
C VAL A 93 7.78 -5.23 7.61
N MET A 94 8.99 -4.70 7.40
CA MET A 94 9.85 -5.08 6.27
C MET A 94 10.28 -6.55 6.33
N ARG A 95 10.63 -7.07 7.51
CA ARG A 95 10.93 -8.50 7.71
C ARG A 95 9.72 -9.38 7.39
N SER A 96 8.51 -8.95 7.77
CA SER A 96 7.28 -9.68 7.45
C SER A 96 7.00 -9.70 5.94
N ILE A 97 7.31 -8.62 5.21
CA ILE A 97 7.21 -8.60 3.75
C ILE A 97 8.18 -9.61 3.14
N VAL A 98 9.46 -9.58 3.53
CA VAL A 98 10.47 -10.57 3.08
C VAL A 98 9.98 -11.98 3.34
N GLN A 99 9.52 -12.26 4.57
CA GLN A 99 9.00 -13.57 4.94
C GLN A 99 7.86 -14.00 4.00
N GLN A 100 6.85 -13.14 3.79
CA GLN A 100 5.70 -13.48 2.96
C GLN A 100 6.04 -13.64 1.47
N LEU A 101 7.08 -12.97 0.95
CA LEU A 101 7.56 -13.17 -0.41
C LEU A 101 8.44 -14.43 -0.54
N ALA A 102 9.20 -14.75 0.50
CA ALA A 102 10.11 -15.90 0.52
C ALA A 102 9.35 -17.25 0.47
N PHE A 103 8.21 -17.33 1.16
CA PHE A 103 7.32 -18.48 1.10
C PHE A 103 6.32 -18.27 -0.04
N GLY A 104 6.74 -18.60 -1.27
CA GLY A 104 5.84 -18.61 -2.43
C GLY A 104 4.54 -19.35 -2.11
N ARG A 105 3.41 -18.90 -2.66
CA ARG A 105 2.07 -19.41 -2.29
C ARG A 105 1.74 -20.82 -2.83
N ASN A 106 2.67 -21.44 -3.54
CA ASN A 106 2.49 -22.80 -4.03
C ASN A 106 2.50 -23.77 -2.84
N SER A 107 1.80 -24.89 -2.99
CA SER A 107 1.57 -25.93 -1.99
C SER A 107 2.85 -26.55 -1.41
N GLU A 108 4.00 -26.32 -2.04
CA GLU A 108 5.31 -26.63 -1.50
C GLU A 108 5.75 -25.47 -0.59
N ARG A 109 5.84 -25.71 0.72
CA ARG A 109 6.39 -24.77 1.72
C ARG A 109 7.90 -24.54 1.54
N LYS A 110 8.38 -24.46 0.30
CA LYS A 110 9.77 -24.26 -0.05
C LYS A 110 10.09 -22.78 0.03
N VAL A 111 11.11 -22.44 0.81
CA VAL A 111 11.66 -21.09 0.89
C VAL A 111 12.35 -20.77 -0.43
N HIS A 112 12.16 -19.56 -0.93
CA HIS A 112 12.85 -19.06 -2.11
C HIS A 112 14.37 -19.13 -1.91
N GLU A 113 15.09 -19.68 -2.90
CA GLU A 113 16.53 -19.96 -2.81
C GLU A 113 17.36 -18.74 -2.41
N ILE A 114 17.08 -17.56 -2.99
CA ILE A 114 17.69 -16.26 -2.62
C ILE A 114 17.72 -16.04 -1.09
N VAL A 115 16.63 -16.37 -0.39
CA VAL A 115 16.53 -16.16 1.07
C VAL A 115 17.26 -17.25 1.83
N VAL A 116 17.27 -18.48 1.32
CA VAL A 116 18.07 -19.58 1.88
C VAL A 116 19.55 -19.26 1.79
N THR A 117 20.03 -18.85 0.61
CA THR A 117 21.44 -18.49 0.39
C THR A 117 21.88 -17.31 1.26
N ASP A 118 21.07 -16.25 1.39
CA ASP A 118 21.42 -15.13 2.28
C ASP A 118 21.45 -15.56 3.75
N TYR A 119 20.54 -16.44 4.17
CA TYR A 119 20.54 -17.00 5.53
C TYR A 119 21.79 -17.84 5.80
N GLU A 120 22.13 -18.78 4.90
CA GLU A 120 23.32 -19.65 5.02
C GLU A 120 24.62 -18.82 5.07
N ARG A 121 24.72 -17.77 4.24
CA ARG A 121 25.85 -16.84 4.27
C ARG A 121 25.99 -16.17 5.64
N ARG A 122 24.88 -15.62 6.18
CA ARG A 122 24.89 -14.97 7.50
C ARG A 122 25.18 -15.96 8.63
N GLN A 123 24.70 -17.19 8.50
CA GLN A 123 24.97 -18.25 9.46
C GLN A 123 26.46 -18.58 9.50
N ALA A 124 27.10 -18.78 8.35
CA ALA A 124 28.54 -19.03 8.28
C ALA A 124 29.36 -17.87 8.87
N GLU A 125 28.97 -16.62 8.60
CA GLU A 125 29.61 -15.43 9.19
C GLU A 125 29.44 -15.37 10.71
N ALA A 126 28.27 -15.74 11.23
CA ALA A 126 28.00 -15.76 12.66
C ALA A 126 28.79 -16.86 13.38
N GLU A 127 28.89 -18.04 12.77
CA GLU A 127 29.68 -19.17 13.28
C GLU A 127 31.18 -18.84 13.34
N LEU A 128 31.73 -18.18 12.31
CA LEU A 128 33.14 -17.74 12.31
C LEU A 128 33.45 -16.71 13.40
N ASN A 129 32.48 -15.86 13.74
CA ASN A 129 32.63 -14.80 14.73
C ASN A 129 32.20 -15.21 16.16
N GLY A 130 31.66 -16.42 16.33
CA GLY A 130 31.11 -16.87 17.61
C GLY A 130 29.93 -16.03 18.11
N SER A 131 29.12 -15.50 17.20
CA SER A 131 27.99 -14.61 17.50
C SER A 131 26.66 -15.18 17.03
N ASP A 132 25.55 -14.59 17.47
CA ASP A 132 24.23 -14.90 16.91
C ASP A 132 24.06 -14.34 15.49
N ILE A 133 23.15 -14.96 14.71
CA ILE A 133 22.78 -14.45 13.38
C ILE A 133 22.05 -13.10 13.53
N PRO A 134 22.56 -12.01 12.95
CA PRO A 134 21.94 -10.71 13.07
C PRO A 134 20.60 -10.65 12.32
N ARG A 135 19.62 -9.98 12.93
CA ARG A 135 18.33 -9.71 12.28
C ARG A 135 18.49 -8.71 11.13
N LEU A 136 17.79 -8.96 10.02
CA LEU A 136 17.76 -8.09 8.84
C LEU A 136 17.40 -6.64 9.18
N SER A 137 18.22 -5.67 8.84
CA SER A 137 17.87 -4.25 8.83
C SER A 137 16.88 -3.92 7.70
N VAL A 138 16.25 -2.74 7.75
CA VAL A 138 15.38 -2.24 6.65
C VAL A 138 16.12 -2.25 5.31
N THR A 139 17.38 -1.82 5.28
CA THR A 139 18.17 -1.76 4.05
C THR A 139 18.40 -3.15 3.45
N GLU A 140 18.69 -4.14 4.29
CA GLU A 140 18.85 -5.53 3.86
C GLU A 140 17.52 -6.14 3.40
N CYS A 141 16.41 -5.83 4.09
CA CYS A 141 15.08 -6.22 3.62
C CYS A 141 14.76 -5.64 2.25
N VAL A 142 15.11 -4.36 1.99
CA VAL A 142 14.93 -3.77 0.65
C VAL A 142 15.73 -4.53 -0.40
N ALA A 143 16.99 -4.88 -0.12
CA ALA A 143 17.80 -5.65 -1.05
C ALA A 143 17.16 -7.02 -1.37
N LEU A 144 16.79 -7.79 -0.34
CA LEU A 144 16.13 -9.08 -0.53
C LEU A 144 14.79 -8.97 -1.26
N ILE A 145 13.98 -7.93 -1.00
CA ILE A 145 12.72 -7.74 -1.72
C ILE A 145 12.98 -7.42 -3.20
N LEU A 146 14.00 -6.62 -3.51
CA LEU A 146 14.37 -6.34 -4.90
C LEU A 146 14.79 -7.63 -5.62
N ASP A 147 15.58 -8.49 -4.96
CA ASP A 147 16.02 -9.76 -5.53
C ASP A 147 14.83 -10.73 -5.73
N LEU A 148 13.93 -10.82 -4.74
CA LEU A 148 12.71 -11.64 -4.80
C LEU A 148 11.70 -11.15 -5.86
N THR A 149 11.67 -9.84 -6.12
CA THR A 149 10.79 -9.22 -7.12
C THR A 149 11.49 -8.99 -8.46
N ASN A 150 12.69 -9.54 -8.66
CA ASN A 150 13.43 -9.32 -9.89
C ASN A 150 12.72 -9.96 -11.10
N PHE A 151 12.19 -11.17 -10.92
CA PHE A 151 11.60 -11.96 -12.00
C PHE A 151 10.07 -12.07 -11.96
N ASN A 152 9.45 -11.67 -10.85
CA ASN A 152 8.01 -11.82 -10.65
C ASN A 152 7.39 -10.52 -10.14
N PRO A 153 6.22 -10.11 -10.67
CA PRO A 153 5.48 -8.99 -10.13
C PRO A 153 5.00 -9.32 -8.71
N ALA A 154 4.84 -8.31 -7.86
CA ALA A 154 4.38 -8.50 -6.50
C ALA A 154 3.39 -7.41 -6.06
N THR A 155 2.48 -7.77 -5.16
CA THR A 155 1.58 -6.82 -4.51
C THR A 155 1.83 -6.80 -3.01
N ILE A 156 2.02 -5.61 -2.44
CA ILE A 156 2.27 -5.37 -1.02
C ILE A 156 1.13 -4.53 -0.47
N VAL A 157 0.43 -5.04 0.54
CA VAL A 157 -0.66 -4.32 1.23
C VAL A 157 -0.27 -4.03 2.68
N ILE A 158 -0.22 -2.75 3.04
CA ILE A 158 0.05 -2.26 4.40
C ILE A 158 -1.20 -1.59 4.95
N ASP A 159 -1.84 -2.21 5.92
CA ASP A 159 -3.04 -1.67 6.56
C ASP A 159 -2.70 -0.85 7.80
N ALA A 160 -3.45 0.23 7.99
CA ALA A 160 -3.42 1.16 9.12
C ALA A 160 -2.04 1.79 9.36
N LEU A 161 -1.40 2.33 8.32
CA LEU A 161 -0.09 2.97 8.38
C LEU A 161 -0.02 4.10 9.44
N ASP A 162 -1.16 4.74 9.71
CA ASP A 162 -1.34 5.76 10.76
C ASP A 162 -1.02 5.26 12.19
N GLU A 163 -1.07 3.96 12.42
CA GLU A 163 -0.76 3.31 13.69
C GLU A 163 0.75 3.32 13.98
N ILE A 164 1.59 3.38 12.95
CA ILE A 164 3.03 3.63 13.10
C ILE A 164 3.25 5.08 13.51
N GLN A 165 4.09 5.29 14.52
CA GLN A 165 4.51 6.63 14.93
C GLN A 165 5.10 7.41 13.76
N GLU A 166 4.75 8.69 13.65
CA GLU A 166 5.10 9.54 12.51
C GLU A 166 6.63 9.60 12.26
N SER A 167 7.42 9.68 13.33
CA SER A 167 8.89 9.67 13.30
C SER A 167 9.50 8.40 12.68
N HIS A 168 8.74 7.31 12.59
CA HIS A 168 9.18 6.04 12.03
C HIS A 168 8.50 5.70 10.70
N ARG A 169 7.34 6.32 10.42
CA ARG A 169 6.56 6.11 9.19
C ARG A 169 7.37 6.46 7.94
N HIS A 170 8.13 7.55 7.98
CA HIS A 170 8.95 7.98 6.83
C HIS A 170 9.94 6.91 6.38
N LYS A 171 10.53 6.15 7.32
CA LYS A 171 11.51 5.09 7.02
C LYS A 171 10.87 3.97 6.21
N LEU A 172 9.64 3.58 6.58
CA LEU A 172 8.89 2.55 5.87
C LEU A 172 8.49 3.02 4.46
N ILE A 173 7.97 4.25 4.34
CA ILE A 173 7.58 4.81 3.05
C ILE A 173 8.81 4.92 2.12
N GLN A 174 9.94 5.42 2.61
CA GLN A 174 11.18 5.51 1.83
C GLN A 174 11.68 4.13 1.38
N ALA A 175 11.57 3.10 2.22
CA ALA A 175 11.94 1.74 1.85
C ALA A 175 11.04 1.19 0.74
N LEU A 176 9.72 1.39 0.83
CA LEU A 176 8.75 0.95 -0.18
C LEU A 176 8.89 1.74 -1.49
N ASP A 177 9.15 3.05 -1.40
CA ASP A 177 9.48 3.91 -2.54
C ASP A 177 10.73 3.41 -3.28
N LYS A 178 11.79 3.06 -2.54
CA LYS A 178 13.00 2.46 -3.12
C LYS A 178 12.72 1.14 -3.83
N ILE A 179 11.80 0.33 -3.30
CA ILE A 179 11.38 -0.93 -3.95
C ILE A 179 10.67 -0.67 -5.27
N ILE A 180 9.63 0.20 -5.28
CA ILE A 180 8.88 0.47 -6.53
C ILE A 180 9.74 1.13 -7.61
N LYS A 181 10.76 1.93 -7.22
CA LYS A 181 11.66 2.60 -8.18
C LYS A 181 12.74 1.71 -8.76
N ARG A 182 13.18 0.68 -8.01
CA ARG A 182 14.34 -0.14 -8.39
C ARG A 182 14.00 -1.58 -8.78
N SER A 183 12.80 -2.05 -8.49
CA SER A 183 12.41 -3.41 -8.88
C SER A 183 12.32 -3.53 -10.40
N ALA A 184 12.84 -4.65 -10.93
CA ALA A 184 12.80 -4.95 -12.36
C ALA A 184 11.40 -5.40 -12.82
N SER A 185 10.64 -6.07 -11.95
CA SER A 185 9.24 -6.42 -12.21
C SER A 185 8.28 -5.43 -11.55
N VAL A 186 7.01 -5.50 -11.96
CA VAL A 186 5.97 -4.59 -11.46
C VAL A 186 5.69 -4.87 -9.97
N VAL A 187 5.96 -3.88 -9.12
CA VAL A 187 5.60 -3.92 -7.70
C VAL A 187 4.49 -2.92 -7.41
N LYS A 188 3.37 -3.43 -6.93
CA LYS A 188 2.20 -2.66 -6.52
C LYS A 188 2.17 -2.56 -5.01
N VAL A 189 2.12 -1.34 -4.48
CA VAL A 189 2.00 -1.12 -3.04
C VAL A 189 0.69 -0.41 -2.74
N LEU A 190 -0.13 -0.96 -1.86
CA LEU A 190 -1.32 -0.31 -1.33
C LEU A 190 -1.15 -0.07 0.15
N MET A 191 -1.43 1.15 0.60
CA MET A 191 -1.44 1.50 2.01
C MET A 191 -2.81 2.02 2.41
N THR A 192 -3.28 1.72 3.62
CA THR A 192 -4.41 2.45 4.21
C THR A 192 -3.90 3.36 5.32
N CYS A 193 -4.44 4.57 5.40
CA CYS A 193 -4.07 5.55 6.42
C CYS A 193 -5.31 6.29 6.88
N GLN A 194 -5.37 6.62 8.15
CA GLN A 194 -6.38 7.54 8.67
C GLN A 194 -6.14 8.96 8.19
N ASP A 195 -7.22 9.62 7.78
CA ASP A 195 -7.25 11.04 7.45
C ASP A 195 -8.62 11.62 7.83
N GLN A 196 -8.78 12.94 7.78
CA GLN A 196 -10.06 13.61 8.03
C GLN A 196 -11.07 13.42 6.90
N VAL A 197 -10.60 13.00 5.72
CA VAL A 197 -11.41 12.80 4.52
C VAL A 197 -11.04 11.47 3.85
N VAL A 198 -12.02 10.80 3.23
CA VAL A 198 -11.75 9.62 2.40
C VAL A 198 -11.22 10.07 1.04
N ARG A 199 -10.00 9.66 0.67
CA ARG A 199 -9.41 9.94 -0.65
C ARG A 199 -8.40 8.88 -1.04
N LEU A 200 -8.12 8.79 -2.34
CA LEU A 200 -7.06 7.94 -2.89
C LEU A 200 -5.97 8.86 -3.42
N GLU A 201 -4.74 8.67 -2.95
CA GLU A 201 -3.58 9.48 -3.32
C GLU A 201 -2.46 8.61 -3.88
N PHE A 202 -1.84 9.07 -4.96
CA PHE A 202 -0.61 8.47 -5.48
C PHE A 202 0.58 9.10 -4.76
N VAL A 203 1.39 8.29 -4.10
CA VAL A 203 2.67 8.76 -3.54
C VAL A 203 3.73 8.54 -4.62
N PHE A 204 4.05 9.64 -5.30
CA PHE A 204 5.16 9.91 -6.22
C PHE A 204 5.62 8.76 -7.14
N THR A 205 5.24 8.84 -8.42
CA THR A 205 5.99 8.23 -9.54
C THR A 205 6.87 9.30 -10.19
N GLY A 206 8.04 9.59 -9.59
CA GLY A 206 9.11 10.38 -10.21
C GLY A 206 9.15 11.88 -9.88
N VAL A 207 10.37 12.33 -9.59
CA VAL A 207 10.87 13.69 -9.27
C VAL A 207 10.59 14.22 -7.85
N LEU A 208 11.69 14.47 -7.14
CA LEU A 208 11.82 15.21 -5.90
C LEU A 208 11.57 16.70 -6.17
N GLU A 209 10.48 17.23 -5.64
CA GLU A 209 10.17 18.63 -5.30
C GLU A 209 8.73 18.54 -4.77
N ASP A 210 8.35 18.75 -3.51
CA ASP A 210 8.94 19.37 -2.34
C ASP A 210 8.35 18.67 -1.12
N VAL A 211 9.16 18.44 -0.09
CA VAL A 211 8.66 18.39 1.28
C VAL A 211 9.55 19.32 2.08
N VAL A 212 9.07 20.53 2.34
CA VAL A 212 8.98 21.17 3.67
C VAL A 212 8.37 22.56 3.44
N THR A 213 7.10 22.77 3.83
CA THR A 213 6.79 23.84 4.80
C THR A 213 5.37 23.70 5.34
N HIS A 214 5.33 23.40 6.64
CA HIS A 214 4.19 23.61 7.51
C HIS A 214 4.00 25.13 7.67
N ARG A 215 3.20 25.77 6.80
CA ARG A 215 2.53 27.07 7.00
C ARG A 215 1.93 27.54 5.68
N GLN A 216 0.64 27.24 5.47
CA GLN A 216 -0.37 28.07 4.79
C GLN A 216 -1.53 27.17 4.32
N PHE A 217 -2.42 26.84 5.26
CA PHE A 217 -3.82 26.56 4.94
C PHE A 217 -4.68 27.34 5.92
N ALA A 218 -4.66 28.66 5.74
CA ALA A 218 -5.78 29.52 6.07
C ALA A 218 -6.22 30.14 4.73
N GLN A 219 -7.50 30.02 4.43
CA GLN A 219 -8.22 30.50 3.23
C GLN A 219 -8.15 29.59 1.99
N ALA A 220 -9.16 28.73 1.84
CA ALA A 220 -10.06 28.76 0.69
C ALA A 220 -11.27 27.86 0.97
N ASN A 221 -12.43 28.51 1.12
CA ASN A 221 -13.74 27.88 1.22
C ASN A 221 -14.15 27.25 -0.12
N ALA A 222 -14.96 26.19 -0.01
CA ALA A 222 -16.14 25.89 -0.80
C ALA A 222 -16.09 26.01 -2.35
N LEU A 223 -16.46 24.87 -2.97
CA LEU A 223 -17.18 24.69 -4.24
C LEU A 223 -16.39 24.50 -5.55
N ASP A 224 -16.95 23.55 -6.32
CA ASP A 224 -16.84 23.25 -7.75
C ASP A 224 -15.59 22.49 -8.22
N CYS A 225 -15.64 21.21 -8.62
CA CYS A 225 -16.57 20.51 -9.52
C CYS A 225 -16.68 21.22 -10.87
N VAL A 226 -15.89 20.81 -11.88
CA VAL A 226 -16.25 20.68 -13.31
C VAL A 226 -15.05 20.10 -14.07
N VAL A 227 -15.16 18.86 -14.50
CA VAL A 227 -15.03 18.44 -15.92
C VAL A 227 -16.01 17.27 -16.05
N THR A 228 -17.19 17.46 -16.63
CA THR A 228 -17.39 17.11 -18.04
C THR A 228 -18.39 18.03 -18.75
N ASN A 229 -18.03 18.33 -20.00
CA ASN A 229 -18.83 19.00 -21.02
C ASN A 229 -20.22 18.40 -21.21
N SER A 230 -21.23 19.26 -21.37
CA SER A 230 -22.31 19.10 -22.34
C SER A 230 -22.95 20.46 -22.66
N ILE A 231 -22.51 21.02 -23.79
CA ILE A 231 -23.25 21.76 -24.81
C ILE A 231 -24.58 22.41 -24.38
N GLY A 232 -24.59 23.75 -24.47
CA GLY A 232 -25.63 24.50 -25.16
C GLY A 232 -27.02 24.49 -24.53
N LEU A 233 -27.23 25.28 -23.48
CA LEU A 233 -28.51 25.97 -23.29
C LEU A 233 -28.28 27.22 -22.43
N ILE A 234 -28.92 28.32 -22.83
CA ILE A 234 -29.02 29.60 -22.09
C ILE A 234 -27.89 30.61 -22.36
N HIS A 235 -27.55 30.71 -23.65
CA HIS A 235 -27.32 31.99 -24.36
C HIS A 235 -28.58 32.92 -24.31
N ARG A 236 -29.29 33.00 -23.16
CA ARG A 236 -30.59 33.69 -23.04
C ARG A 236 -30.81 34.49 -21.76
N PHE A 237 -29.90 34.51 -20.78
CA PHE A 237 -30.15 35.28 -19.55
C PHE A 237 -29.21 36.47 -19.30
N LEU A 238 -28.25 36.73 -20.20
CA LEU A 238 -27.49 38.01 -20.25
C LEU A 238 -28.16 39.06 -21.16
N LYS A 239 -29.49 39.01 -21.30
CA LYS A 239 -30.31 40.04 -21.91
C LYS A 239 -31.53 40.27 -21.02
N ASN A 240 -31.33 40.93 -19.88
CA ASN A 240 -32.27 41.90 -19.33
C ASN A 240 -31.62 42.55 -18.09
N THR A 241 -30.90 43.64 -18.30
CA THR A 241 -31.38 44.99 -17.92
C THR A 241 -31.61 45.10 -16.40
N THR A 242 -30.65 45.65 -15.67
CA THR A 242 -30.57 47.09 -15.32
C THR A 242 -31.84 47.63 -14.66
N ARG A 243 -31.61 48.42 -13.59
CA ARG A 243 -32.55 49.14 -12.70
C ARG A 243 -32.86 48.32 -11.45
N GLY A 244 -32.65 48.80 -10.24
CA GLY A 244 -32.31 50.14 -9.77
C GLY A 244 -32.53 50.16 -8.25
N CYS A 245 -31.98 51.19 -7.61
CA CYS A 245 -32.13 51.61 -6.22
C CYS A 245 -33.33 51.06 -5.43
N LYS A 246 -33.09 50.75 -4.16
CA LYS A 246 -33.45 51.63 -3.04
C LYS A 246 -32.50 51.40 -1.88
#